data_AF-A0A968MKQ1-F1
#
_entry.id   AF-A0A968MKQ1-F1
#
_cell.length_a   1.000
_cell.length_b   1.000
_cell.length_c   1.000
_cell.angle_alpha   90.00
_cell.angle_beta   90.00
_cell.angle_gamma   90.00
#
_symmetry.space_group_name_H-M   'P 1'
#
loop_
_entity.id
_entity.type
_entity.pdbx_description
1 polymer ?
#
loop_
_entity_poly.entity_id
_entity_poly.type
_entity_poly.pdbx_seq_one_letter_code
_entity_poly.pdbx_strand_id
1 'polypeptide(L)'
;MTRIVDPLGLEVHMAYDERGNRVEASASWAGSSETWEYDAFGQVVRHVHAEDEHGARQVDERTYAKGYLYEEVIARPASRRRP
;
A
#
# COMPACT_ATOMS: atom_id res chain seq x y z
N MET A 1 -7.00 -6.24 -12.92
CA MET A 1 -5.59 -6.60 -12.64
C MET A 1 -4.75 -6.17 -13.82
N THR A 2 -3.77 -5.31 -13.59
CA THR A 2 -2.83 -4.82 -14.59
C THR A 2 -1.45 -5.41 -14.28
N ARG A 3 -0.77 -5.91 -15.31
CA ARG A 3 0.59 -6.47 -15.20
C ARG A 3 1.51 -5.70 -16.12
N ILE A 4 2.60 -5.19 -15.57
CA ILE A 4 3.66 -4.49 -16.29
C ILE A 4 4.91 -5.35 -16.19
N VAL A 5 5.49 -5.68 -17.33
CA VAL A 5 6.74 -6.43 -17.40
C VAL A 5 7.76 -5.52 -18.07
N ASP A 6 8.88 -5.28 -17.39
CA ASP A 6 9.97 -4.51 -17.98
C ASP A 6 10.84 -5.42 -18.90
N PRO A 7 11.71 -4.85 -19.76
CA PRO A 7 12.55 -5.64 -20.66
C PRO A 7 13.50 -6.64 -19.98
N LEU A 8 13.81 -6.47 -18.70
CA LEU A 8 14.60 -7.39 -17.88
C LEU A 8 13.76 -8.54 -17.28
N GLY A 9 12.45 -8.54 -17.52
CA GLY A 9 11.52 -9.56 -17.04
C GLY A 9 11.05 -9.37 -15.60
N LEU A 10 11.30 -8.22 -14.98
CA LEU A 10 10.73 -7.87 -13.68
C LEU A 10 9.27 -7.46 -13.87
N GLU A 11 8.45 -7.91 -12.94
CA GLU A 11 7.00 -7.78 -13.07
C GLU A 11 6.44 -6.96 -11.92
N VAL A 12 5.58 -6.01 -12.28
CA VAL A 12 4.76 -5.26 -11.33
C VAL A 12 3.31 -5.60 -11.59
N HIS A 13 2.64 -6.05 -10.55
CA HIS A 13 1.23 -6.38 -10.52
C HIS A 13 0.46 -5.29 -9.79
N MET A 14 -0.68 -4.87 -10.35
CA MET A 14 -1.55 -3.86 -9.76
C MET A 14 -3.01 -4.32 -9.83
N ALA A 15 -3.71 -4.28 -8.71
CA ALA A 15 -5.15 -4.52 -8.65
C ALA A 15 -5.90 -3.21 -8.41
N TYR A 16 -7.11 -3.13 -8.97
CA TYR A 16 -7.96 -1.95 -8.87
C TYR A 16 -9.38 -2.36 -8.47
N ASP A 17 -10.06 -1.49 -7.73
CA ASP A 17 -11.50 -1.62 -7.44
C ASP A 17 -12.36 -1.27 -8.66
N GLU A 18 -13.69 -1.42 -8.52
CA GLU A 18 -14.66 -1.10 -9.57
C GLU A 18 -14.69 0.38 -9.97
N ARG A 19 -14.11 1.26 -9.14
CA ARG A 19 -14.04 2.71 -9.37
C ARG A 19 -12.70 3.13 -9.99
N GLY A 20 -11.78 2.18 -10.18
CA GLY A 20 -10.44 2.41 -10.73
C GLY A 20 -9.41 2.85 -9.69
N ASN A 21 -9.70 2.77 -8.39
CA ASN A 21 -8.71 3.03 -7.35
C ASN A 21 -7.80 1.81 -7.17
N ARG A 22 -6.50 2.03 -6.97
CA ARG A 22 -5.51 0.95 -6.85
C ARG A 22 -5.57 0.33 -5.46
N VAL A 23 -6.02 -0.92 -5.33
CA VAL A 23 -6.16 -1.60 -4.03
C VAL A 23 -4.95 -2.45 -3.64
N GLU A 24 -4.14 -2.86 -4.62
CA GLU A 24 -2.95 -3.66 -4.39
C GLU A 24 -1.87 -3.33 -5.42
N ALA A 25 -0.61 -3.36 -5.00
CA ALA A 25 0.55 -3.35 -5.87
C ALA A 25 1.59 -4.33 -5.33
N SER A 26 2.18 -5.15 -6.19
CA SER A 26 3.27 -6.05 -5.80
C SER A 26 4.32 -6.15 -6.89
N ALA A 27 5.58 -6.29 -6.47
CA ALA A 27 6.71 -6.47 -7.38
C ALA A 27 7.29 -7.89 -7.20
N SER A 28 7.35 -8.66 -8.30
CA SER A 28 7.72 -10.09 -8.26
C SER A 28 9.12 -10.34 -7.72
N TRP A 29 10.04 -9.40 -7.92
CA TRP A 29 11.45 -9.51 -7.54
C TRP A 29 11.75 -9.09 -6.10
N ALA A 30 10.89 -8.26 -5.51
CA ALA A 30 11.08 -7.75 -4.16
C ALA A 30 10.29 -8.53 -3.10
N GLY A 31 9.27 -9.30 -3.52
CA GLY A 31 8.30 -9.90 -2.58
C GLY A 31 7.52 -8.86 -1.78
N SER A 32 7.69 -7.58 -2.09
CA SER A 32 7.04 -6.45 -1.46
C SER A 32 5.66 -6.23 -2.05
N SER A 33 4.65 -6.16 -1.18
CA SER A 33 3.28 -5.85 -1.54
C SER A 33 2.77 -4.66 -0.73
N GLU A 34 2.08 -3.76 -1.40
CA GLU A 34 1.39 -2.61 -0.80
C GLU A 34 -0.12 -2.76 -1.03
N THR A 35 -0.93 -2.34 -0.06
CA THR A 35 -2.39 -2.33 -0.19
C THR A 35 -3.01 -1.02 0.25
N TRP A 36 -4.11 -0.64 -0.41
CA TRP A 36 -4.85 0.58 -0.11
C TRP A 36 -6.33 0.27 0.06
N GLU A 37 -6.95 0.97 1.00
CA GLU A 37 -8.39 1.00 1.20
C GLU A 37 -8.91 2.42 1.04
N TYR A 38 -10.09 2.54 0.44
CA TYR A 38 -10.67 3.80 0.05
C TYR A 38 -12.08 3.97 0.63
N ASP A 39 -12.46 5.20 0.96
CA ASP A 39 -13.83 5.53 1.32
C ASP A 39 -14.75 5.70 0.10
N ALA A 40 -16.02 6.00 0.36
CA ALA A 40 -17.02 6.27 -0.67
C ALA A 40 -16.70 7.50 -1.56
N PHE A 41 -15.79 8.37 -1.14
CA PHE A 41 -15.34 9.53 -1.91
C PHE A 41 -14.04 9.27 -2.68
N GLY A 42 -13.44 8.07 -2.56
CA GLY A 42 -12.17 7.72 -3.21
C GLY A 42 -10.94 8.22 -2.45
N GLN A 43 -11.08 8.52 -1.16
CA GLN A 43 -10.00 8.97 -0.28
C GLN A 43 -9.39 7.76 0.42
N VAL A 44 -8.06 7.69 0.51
CA VAL A 44 -7.35 6.56 1.11
C VAL A 44 -7.52 6.57 2.63
N VAL A 45 -8.31 5.64 3.17
CA VAL A 45 -8.53 5.51 4.64
C VAL A 45 -7.50 4.61 5.31
N ARG A 46 -6.88 3.70 4.56
CA ARG A 46 -5.80 2.84 5.06
C ARG A 46 -4.80 2.53 3.97
N HIS A 47 -3.52 2.59 4.31
CA HIS A 47 -2.41 2.26 3.42
C HIS A 47 -1.42 1.37 4.18
N VAL A 48 -1.26 0.15 3.71
CA VAL A 48 -0.25 -0.79 4.19
C VAL A 48 0.92 -0.75 3.23
N HIS A 49 2.07 -0.29 3.72
CA HIS A 49 3.30 -0.22 2.93
C HIS A 49 3.95 -1.60 2.80
N ALA A 50 4.85 -1.70 1.83
CA ALA A 50 5.80 -2.77 1.74
C ALA A 50 6.62 -2.91 3.03
N GLU A 51 7.15 -4.12 3.24
CA GLU A 51 8.16 -4.34 4.28
C GLU A 51 9.38 -3.47 4.04
N ASP A 52 9.87 -2.84 5.11
CA ASP A 52 11.15 -2.17 5.11
C ASP A 52 12.30 -3.19 5.02
N GLU A 53 13.54 -2.70 4.95
CA GLU A 53 14.74 -3.54 4.91
C GLU A 53 14.88 -4.50 6.13
N HIS A 54 14.13 -4.23 7.21
CA HIS A 54 14.11 -5.00 8.45
C HIS A 54 12.86 -5.89 8.60
N GLY A 55 12.00 -5.98 7.59
CA GLY A 55 10.75 -6.77 7.64
C GLY A 55 9.62 -6.13 8.45
N ALA A 56 9.71 -4.84 8.76
CA ALA A 56 8.64 -4.10 9.42
C ALA A 56 7.70 -3.49 8.38
N ARG A 57 6.39 -3.57 8.61
CA ARG A 57 5.38 -2.93 7.73
C ARG A 57 4.82 -1.69 8.38
N GLN A 58 4.94 -0.55 7.70
CA GLN A 58 4.23 0.66 8.09
C GLN A 58 2.75 0.56 7.66
N VAL A 59 1.85 0.99 8.54
CA VAL A 59 0.43 1.17 8.23
C VAL A 59 0.07 2.62 8.51
N ASP A 60 -0.45 3.32 7.51
CA ASP A 60 -1.06 4.64 7.69
C ASP A 60 -2.58 4.48 7.69
N GLU A 61 -3.22 5.03 8.70
CA GLU A 61 -4.68 5.13 8.78
C GLU A 61 -5.07 6.60 8.74
N ARG A 62 -6.07 6.94 7.93
CA ARG A 62 -6.49 8.32 7.68
C ARG A 62 -7.98 8.45 7.92
N THR A 63 -8.33 9.48 8.69
CA THR A 63 -9.72 9.86 8.95
C THR A 63 -10.00 11.19 8.29
N TYR A 64 -11.09 11.25 7.53
CA TYR A 64 -11.50 12.46 6.81
C TYR A 64 -12.79 13.04 7.40
N ALA A 65 -12.87 14.37 7.46
CA ALA A 65 -14.05 15.12 7.84
C ALA A 65 -14.36 16.17 6.77
N LYS A 66 -15.57 16.12 6.19
CA LYS A 66 -16.00 17.02 5.09
C LYS A 66 -15.05 17.00 3.88
N GLY A 67 -14.40 15.85 3.63
CA GLY A 67 -13.43 15.66 2.54
C GLY A 67 -12.03 16.22 2.82
N TYR A 68 -11.76 16.70 4.04
CA TYR A 68 -10.43 17.11 4.48
C TYR A 68 -9.85 16.06 5.41
N LEU A 69 -8.55 15.79 5.28
CA LEU A 69 -7.83 14.96 6.24
C LEU A 69 -7.94 15.59 7.62
N TYR A 70 -8.50 14.85 8.56
CA TYR A 70 -8.70 15.27 9.94
C TYR A 70 -7.63 14.69 10.86
N GLU A 71 -7.32 13.41 10.66
CA GLU A 71 -6.31 12.68 11.43
C GLU A 71 -5.56 11.71 10.53
N GLU A 72 -4.25 11.58 10.77
CA GLU A 72 -3.42 10.52 10.22
C GLU A 72 -2.69 9.82 11.37
N VAL A 73 -2.88 8.51 11.47
CA VAL A 73 -2.20 7.65 12.44
C VAL A 73 -1.20 6.78 11.69
N ILE A 74 0.08 6.91 12.03
CA ILE A 74 1.15 6.14 11.41
C ILE A 74 1.63 5.08 12.41
N ALA A 75 1.29 3.83 12.15
CA ALA A 75 1.76 2.69 12.91
C ALA A 75 2.99 2.07 12.25
N ARG A 76 4.14 2.14 12.94
CA ARG A 76 5.37 1.44 12.55
C ARG A 76 5.72 0.44 13.65
N PRO A 77 5.57 -0.87 13.44
CA PRO A 77 6.07 -1.84 14.40
C PRO A 77 7.59 -1.67 14.49
N ALA A 78 8.14 -1.80 15.70
CA ALA A 78 9.58 -1.75 15.91
C ALA A 78 10.24 -2.83 15.03
N SER A 79 11.17 -2.41 14.17
CA SER A 79 11.90 -3.28 13.26
C SER A 79 12.44 -4.49 14.00
N ARG A 80 12.02 -5.70 13.58
CA ARG A 80 12.46 -6.94 14.19
C ARG A 80 13.93 -7.10 13.85
N ARG A 81 14.83 -6.76 14.77
CA ARG A 81 16.27 -7.09 14.64
C ARG A 81 16.35 -8.60 14.40
N ARG A 82 16.69 -9.01 13.18
CA ARG A 82 17.03 -10.41 12.90
C ARG A 82 18.27 -10.75 13.75
N PRO A 83 18.26 -11.85 14.51
CA PRO A 83 19.45 -12.34 15.22
C PRO A 83 20.52 -12.84 14.25
#